data_AF-W0FLN2-F1
#
_entry.id   AF-W0FLN2-F1
#
_cell.length_a   1.000
_cell.length_b   1.000
_cell.length_c   1.000
_cell.angle_alpha   90.00
_cell.angle_beta   90.00
_cell.angle_gamma   90.00
#
_symmetry.space_group_name_H-M   'P 1'
#
loop_
_entity.id
_entity.type
_entity.pdbx_description
1 polymer ?
#
loop_
_entity_poly.entity_id
_entity_poly.type
_entity_poly.pdbx_seq_one_letter_code
_entity_poly.pdbx_strand_id
1 'polypeptide(L)'
;MKKECEVIRDILPLYADDACSDASREIIEEHLKECQDCAAYLEQIRASEAEDGLKEERKQVIENQARRFKRRSAAVGSATSAVFMIPILIYLVVNLISGGALSWFFVMVAGMLVAASLIVVPIIAPRDKLFWTFCAFTGSLMVLLAVCSLYTHGTWFLIAASASLFGLSVVFLPFVIKAKPLEKLVEGRKKSSIVLAVDAILFGNMMSMISLNIKSFFLTAVTALLTIAAIGLLAFEIIRKGRDK
;
A
#
# COMPACT_ATOMS: atom_id res chain seq x y z
N MET A 1 -44.00 28.43 -29.11
CA MET A 1 -42.57 28.11 -29.22
C MET A 1 -41.94 27.41 -28.01
N LYS A 2 -42.33 27.63 -26.73
CA LYS A 2 -41.70 26.88 -25.60
C LYS A 2 -41.78 25.35 -25.71
N LYS A 3 -42.90 24.79 -26.17
CA LYS A 3 -43.09 23.34 -26.32
C LYS A 3 -42.25 22.73 -27.44
N GLU A 4 -42.01 23.46 -28.53
CA GLU A 4 -41.17 23.00 -29.64
C GLU A 4 -39.70 22.99 -29.24
N CYS A 5 -39.25 23.98 -28.46
CA CYS A 5 -37.89 23.99 -27.91
C CYS A 5 -37.64 22.82 -26.95
N GLU A 6 -38.63 22.37 -26.17
CA GLU A 6 -38.50 21.18 -25.30
C GLU A 6 -38.28 19.92 -26.15
N VAL A 7 -39.12 19.70 -27.16
CA VAL A 7 -38.99 18.55 -28.08
C VAL A 7 -37.65 18.58 -28.82
N ILE A 8 -37.22 19.76 -29.28
CA ILE A 8 -35.98 19.92 -30.02
C ILE A 8 -34.76 19.73 -29.11
N ARG A 9 -34.81 20.17 -27.85
CA ARG A 9 -33.74 19.90 -26.86
C ARG A 9 -33.59 18.42 -26.53
N ASP A 10 -34.69 17.65 -26.53
CA ASP A 10 -34.66 16.22 -26.25
C ASP A 10 -33.97 15.41 -27.38
N ILE A 11 -34.11 15.86 -28.63
CA ILE A 11 -33.52 15.21 -29.81
C ILE A 11 -32.17 15.81 -30.23
N LEU A 12 -31.80 16.99 -29.73
CA LEU A 12 -30.56 17.69 -30.05
C LEU A 12 -29.28 16.87 -29.79
N PRO A 13 -29.18 16.08 -28.70
CA PRO A 13 -28.04 15.18 -28.49
C PRO A 13 -27.88 14.17 -29.63
N LEU A 14 -28.97 13.57 -30.11
CA LEU A 14 -28.94 12.64 -31.25
C LEU A 14 -28.52 13.32 -32.56
N TYR A 15 -28.81 14.61 -32.71
CA TYR A 15 -28.33 15.42 -33.82
C TYR A 15 -26.84 15.79 -33.68
N ALA A 16 -26.35 16.03 -32.46
CA ALA A 16 -24.91 16.22 -32.21
C ALA A 16 -24.10 14.96 -32.54
N ASP A 17 -24.64 13.78 -32.23
CA ASP A 17 -24.08 12.45 -32.54
C ASP A 17 -24.34 11.98 -34.00
N ASP A 18 -24.98 12.81 -34.83
CA ASP A 18 -25.33 12.51 -36.23
C ASP A 18 -26.20 11.23 -36.42
N ALA A 19 -26.95 10.86 -35.37
CA ALA A 19 -27.76 9.64 -35.29
C ALA A 19 -29.27 9.86 -35.60
N CYS A 20 -29.66 11.07 -36.01
CA CYS A 20 -31.03 11.41 -36.38
C CYS A 20 -31.34 11.13 -37.86
N SER A 21 -32.60 10.85 -38.18
CA SER A 21 -33.08 10.71 -39.57
C SER A 21 -33.03 12.05 -40.31
N ASP A 22 -32.96 12.01 -41.64
CA ASP A 22 -32.86 13.23 -42.47
C ASP A 22 -34.06 14.18 -42.27
N ALA A 23 -35.26 13.62 -42.08
CA ALA A 23 -36.47 14.39 -41.79
C ALA A 23 -36.39 15.13 -40.44
N SER A 24 -35.78 14.51 -39.42
CA SER A 24 -35.57 15.18 -38.13
C SER A 24 -34.45 16.22 -38.21
N ARG A 25 -33.43 16.00 -39.05
CA ARG A 25 -32.29 16.90 -39.26
C ARG A 25 -32.75 18.24 -39.85
N GLU A 26 -33.60 18.21 -40.88
CA GLU A 26 -34.15 19.40 -41.54
C GLU A 26 -34.94 20.31 -40.57
N ILE A 27 -35.79 19.71 -39.73
CA ILE A 27 -36.59 20.43 -38.73
C ILE A 27 -35.70 21.09 -37.67
N ILE A 28 -34.63 20.42 -37.24
CA ILE A 28 -33.68 20.95 -36.26
C ILE A 28 -32.90 22.13 -36.85
N GLU A 29 -32.46 22.05 -38.11
CA GLU A 29 -31.73 23.11 -38.79
C GLU A 29 -32.57 24.38 -39.02
N GLU A 30 -33.85 24.23 -39.37
CA GLU A 30 -34.78 25.38 -39.45
C GLU A 30 -34.94 26.05 -38.08
N HIS A 31 -35.13 25.26 -37.03
CA HIS A 31 -35.31 25.80 -35.68
C HIS A 31 -34.06 26.48 -35.12
N LEU A 32 -32.86 25.96 -35.43
CA LEU A 32 -31.59 26.56 -35.00
C LEU A 32 -31.34 27.94 -35.64
N LYS A 33 -31.93 28.24 -36.81
CA LYS A 33 -31.87 29.58 -37.42
C LYS A 33 -32.73 30.60 -36.68
N GLU A 34 -33.80 30.16 -36.04
CA GLU A 34 -34.77 31.04 -35.36
C GLU A 34 -34.54 31.12 -33.83
N CYS A 35 -33.89 30.12 -33.22
CA CYS A 35 -33.74 30.04 -31.76
C CYS A 35 -32.28 30.02 -31.29
N GLN A 36 -31.85 31.12 -30.66
CA GLN A 36 -30.49 31.28 -30.12
C GLN A 36 -30.23 30.40 -28.88
N ASP A 37 -31.26 30.10 -28.08
CA ASP A 37 -31.14 29.26 -26.88
C ASP A 37 -30.85 27.79 -27.22
N CYS A 38 -31.43 27.28 -28.31
CA CYS A 38 -31.17 25.92 -28.79
C CYS A 38 -29.79 25.82 -29.45
N ALA A 39 -29.34 26.87 -30.15
CA ALA A 39 -27.99 26.95 -30.71
C ALA A 39 -26.90 26.95 -29.61
N ALA A 40 -27.12 27.72 -28.53
CA ALA A 40 -26.21 27.73 -27.37
C ALA A 40 -26.14 26.37 -26.67
N TYR A 41 -27.27 25.66 -26.56
CA TYR A 41 -27.32 24.31 -25.98
C TYR A 41 -26.59 23.27 -26.83
N LEU A 42 -26.70 23.36 -28.17
CA LEU A 42 -25.94 22.52 -29.10
C LEU A 42 -24.43 22.70 -28.94
N GLU A 43 -23.96 23.95 -28.84
CA GLU A 43 -22.53 24.22 -28.57
C GLU A 43 -22.08 23.63 -27.24
N GLN A 44 -22.90 23.71 -26.19
CA GLN A 44 -22.59 23.13 -24.89
C GLN A 44 -22.43 21.60 -24.95
N ILE A 45 -23.31 20.90 -25.68
CA ILE A 45 -23.21 19.44 -25.89
C ILE A 45 -21.88 19.10 -26.58
N ARG A 46 -21.56 19.75 -27.70
CA ARG A 46 -20.31 19.53 -28.45
C ARG A 46 -19.05 19.86 -27.65
N ALA A 47 -19.09 20.94 -26.86
CA ALA A 47 -18.00 21.31 -25.97
C ALA A 47 -17.77 20.22 -24.90
N SER A 48 -18.84 19.64 -24.35
CA SER A 48 -18.74 18.57 -23.37
C SER A 48 -18.14 17.27 -23.94
N GLU A 49 -18.50 16.90 -25.17
CA GLU A 49 -17.93 15.75 -25.88
C GLU A 49 -16.43 15.94 -26.15
N ALA A 50 -16.03 17.14 -26.58
CA ALA A 50 -14.63 17.47 -26.79
C ALA A 50 -13.82 17.39 -25.47
N GLU A 51 -14.38 17.91 -24.38
CA GLU A 51 -13.76 17.79 -23.05
C GLU A 51 -13.63 16.34 -22.60
N ASP A 52 -14.65 15.51 -22.85
CA ASP A 52 -14.64 14.11 -22.43
C ASP A 52 -13.68 13.27 -23.28
N GLY A 53 -13.57 13.54 -24.58
CA GLY A 53 -12.52 12.99 -25.44
C GLY A 53 -11.12 13.35 -24.95
N LEU A 54 -10.89 14.62 -24.62
CA LEU A 54 -9.62 15.08 -24.03
C LEU A 54 -9.32 14.42 -22.67
N LYS A 55 -10.32 14.21 -21.82
CA LYS A 55 -10.17 13.48 -20.54
C LYS A 55 -9.77 12.03 -20.79
N GLU A 56 -10.36 11.38 -21.79
CA GLU A 56 -10.10 9.98 -22.10
C GLU A 56 -8.72 9.78 -22.72
N GLU A 57 -8.31 10.61 -23.69
CA GLU A 57 -6.94 10.60 -24.21
C GLU A 57 -5.90 10.82 -23.11
N ARG A 58 -6.16 11.79 -22.21
CA ARG A 58 -5.29 12.04 -21.06
C ARG A 58 -5.16 10.81 -20.16
N LYS A 59 -6.28 10.13 -19.85
CA LYS A 59 -6.25 8.88 -19.06
C LYS A 59 -5.42 7.81 -19.76
N GLN A 60 -5.63 7.61 -21.06
CA GLN A 60 -4.89 6.62 -21.84
C GLN A 60 -3.37 6.90 -21.84
N VAL A 61 -2.95 8.17 -22.00
CA VAL A 61 -1.53 8.56 -21.93
C VAL A 61 -0.95 8.28 -20.54
N ILE A 62 -1.66 8.64 -19.47
CA ILE A 62 -1.24 8.40 -18.09
C ILE A 62 -1.09 6.89 -17.81
N GLU A 63 -2.05 6.08 -18.28
CA GLU A 63 -2.02 4.63 -18.09
C GLU A 63 -0.87 3.98 -18.87
N ASN A 64 -0.65 4.39 -20.12
CA ASN A 64 0.45 3.91 -20.94
C ASN A 64 1.83 4.26 -20.34
N GLN A 65 1.98 5.49 -19.82
CA GLN A 65 3.18 5.91 -19.10
C GLN A 65 3.39 5.12 -17.80
N ALA A 66 2.33 4.92 -17.00
CA ALA A 66 2.37 4.13 -15.78
C ALA A 66 2.76 2.68 -16.06
N ARG A 67 2.26 2.09 -17.13
CA ARG A 67 2.57 0.72 -17.57
C ARG A 67 4.05 0.60 -17.99
N ARG A 68 4.58 1.59 -18.71
CA ARG A 68 5.98 1.62 -19.14
C ARG A 68 6.92 1.80 -17.94
N PHE A 69 6.56 2.66 -16.99
CA PHE A 69 7.31 2.84 -15.74
C PHE A 69 7.33 1.56 -14.90
N LYS A 70 6.16 0.90 -14.74
CA LYS A 70 6.04 -0.37 -14.02
C LYS A 70 6.86 -1.50 -14.64
N ARG A 71 6.89 -1.61 -15.97
CA ARG A 71 7.73 -2.60 -16.68
C ARG A 71 9.22 -2.33 -16.50
N ARG A 72 9.64 -1.06 -16.61
CA ARG A 72 11.05 -0.68 -16.40
C ARG A 72 11.48 -0.89 -14.95
N SER A 73 10.66 -0.51 -13.98
CA SER A 73 10.97 -0.70 -12.56
C SER A 73 11.02 -2.18 -12.19
N ALA A 74 10.12 -3.00 -12.73
CA ALA A 74 10.17 -4.45 -12.56
C ALA A 74 11.40 -5.08 -13.22
N ALA A 75 11.79 -4.64 -14.42
CA ALA A 75 12.98 -5.16 -15.11
C ALA A 75 14.29 -4.79 -14.38
N VAL A 76 14.40 -3.55 -13.88
CA VAL A 76 15.56 -3.12 -13.08
C VAL A 76 15.58 -3.86 -11.74
N GLY A 77 14.41 -4.04 -11.11
CA GLY A 77 14.28 -4.83 -9.89
C GLY A 77 14.69 -6.29 -10.09
N SER A 78 14.26 -6.93 -11.18
CA SER A 78 14.64 -8.31 -11.51
C SER A 78 16.12 -8.44 -11.80
N ALA A 79 16.71 -7.48 -12.53
CA ALA A 79 18.15 -7.46 -12.79
C ALA A 79 18.95 -7.31 -11.48
N THR A 80 18.53 -6.41 -10.59
CA THR A 80 19.19 -6.20 -9.30
C THR A 80 19.05 -7.44 -8.40
N SER A 81 17.89 -8.10 -8.41
CA SER A 81 17.69 -9.37 -7.70
C SER A 81 18.61 -10.48 -8.21
N ALA A 82 18.90 -10.52 -9.52
CA ALA A 82 19.84 -11.49 -10.08
C ALA A 82 21.27 -11.28 -9.55
N VAL A 83 21.68 -10.03 -9.30
CA VAL A 83 22.99 -9.74 -8.68
C VAL A 83 23.09 -10.33 -7.28
N PHE A 84 22.03 -10.25 -6.47
CA PHE A 84 21.99 -10.88 -5.13
C PHE A 84 22.01 -12.41 -5.19
N MET A 85 21.59 -13.03 -6.29
CA MET A 85 21.65 -14.48 -6.46
C MET A 85 23.08 -14.99 -6.69
N ILE A 86 23.96 -14.19 -7.30
CA ILE A 86 25.35 -14.60 -7.61
C ILE A 86 26.11 -15.08 -6.37
N PRO A 87 26.25 -14.31 -5.27
CA PRO A 87 26.98 -14.77 -4.09
C PRO A 87 26.33 -15.98 -3.41
N ILE A 88 24.99 -16.09 -3.44
CA ILE A 88 24.25 -17.22 -2.89
C ILE A 88 24.59 -18.51 -3.66
N LEU A 89 24.58 -18.45 -4.99
CA LEU A 89 24.89 -19.58 -5.86
C LEU A 89 26.36 -20.00 -5.73
N ILE A 90 27.29 -19.04 -5.70
CA ILE A 90 28.72 -19.32 -5.50
C ILE A 90 28.92 -20.07 -4.19
N TYR A 91 28.36 -19.57 -3.09
CA TYR A 91 28.49 -20.23 -1.79
C TYR A 91 27.89 -21.64 -1.80
N LEU A 92 26.71 -21.81 -2.42
CA LEU A 92 26.04 -23.11 -2.52
C LEU A 92 26.91 -24.15 -3.26
N VAL A 93 27.50 -23.77 -4.40
CA VAL A 93 28.36 -24.67 -5.19
C VAL A 93 29.61 -25.05 -4.42
N VAL A 94 30.29 -24.08 -3.78
CA VAL A 94 31.49 -24.35 -2.98
C VAL A 94 31.19 -25.27 -1.80
N ASN A 95 30.07 -25.05 -1.11
CA ASN A 95 29.65 -25.87 0.02
C ASN A 95 29.35 -27.32 -0.42
N LEU A 96 28.68 -27.49 -1.57
CA LEU A 96 28.36 -28.81 -2.15
C LEU A 96 29.63 -29.58 -2.55
N ILE A 97 30.61 -28.91 -3.18
CA ILE A 97 31.89 -29.53 -3.59
C ILE A 97 32.72 -29.94 -2.36
N SER A 98 32.66 -29.13 -1.32
CA SER A 98 33.43 -29.36 -0.09
C SER A 98 32.81 -30.44 0.82
N GLY A 99 31.63 -30.98 0.46
CA GLY A 99 30.88 -31.92 1.30
C GLY A 99 30.39 -31.30 2.62
N GLY A 100 30.24 -29.98 2.66
CA GLY A 100 29.87 -29.23 3.86
C GLY A 100 28.38 -29.40 4.21
N ALA A 101 28.04 -29.13 5.47
CA ALA A 101 26.64 -28.98 5.87
C ALA A 101 26.10 -27.61 5.44
N LEU A 102 24.81 -27.54 5.06
CA LEU A 102 24.10 -26.30 4.72
C LEU A 102 23.75 -25.42 5.94
N SER A 103 24.42 -25.58 7.08
CA SER A 103 24.04 -24.90 8.33
C SER A 103 24.17 -23.37 8.25
N TRP A 104 25.33 -22.86 7.81
CA TRP A 104 25.56 -21.41 7.65
C TRP A 104 24.90 -20.82 6.38
N PHE A 105 24.54 -21.67 5.42
CA PHE A 105 23.92 -21.23 4.15
C PHE A 105 22.64 -20.44 4.39
N PHE A 106 21.76 -20.92 5.27
CA PHE A 106 20.48 -20.26 5.55
C PHE A 106 20.68 -18.87 6.19
N VAL A 107 21.68 -18.72 7.06
CA VAL A 107 22.03 -17.43 7.68
C VAL A 107 22.46 -16.42 6.61
N MET A 108 23.30 -16.85 5.67
CA MET A 108 23.74 -16.04 4.53
C MET A 108 22.57 -15.62 3.64
N VAL A 109 21.68 -16.56 3.28
CA VAL A 109 20.48 -16.27 2.47
C VAL A 109 19.57 -15.27 3.17
N ALA A 110 19.29 -15.46 4.46
CA ALA A 110 18.46 -14.54 5.22
C ALA A 110 19.10 -13.15 5.34
N GLY A 111 20.43 -13.06 5.50
CA GLY A 111 21.16 -11.78 5.50
C GLY A 111 21.07 -11.05 4.17
N MET A 112 21.25 -11.78 3.05
CA MET A 112 21.07 -11.23 1.71
C MET A 112 19.63 -10.80 1.44
N LEU A 113 18.64 -11.46 2.02
CA LEU A 113 17.23 -11.06 1.93
C LEU A 113 16.98 -9.70 2.62
N VAL A 114 17.65 -9.42 3.74
CA VAL A 114 17.59 -8.11 4.40
C VAL A 114 18.19 -7.01 3.52
N ALA A 115 19.33 -7.27 2.90
CA ALA A 115 19.93 -6.31 1.95
C ALA A 115 19.04 -6.10 0.71
N ALA A 116 18.51 -7.19 0.16
CA ALA A 116 17.63 -7.15 -1.00
C ALA A 116 16.32 -6.41 -0.70
N SER A 117 15.76 -6.52 0.50
CA SER A 117 14.51 -5.82 0.85
C SER A 117 14.68 -4.29 0.85
N LEU A 118 15.85 -3.78 1.25
CA LEU A 118 16.14 -2.34 1.24
C LEU A 118 16.44 -1.77 -0.16
N ILE A 119 16.87 -2.60 -1.10
CA ILE A 119 17.30 -2.15 -2.43
C ILE A 119 16.23 -2.47 -3.49
N VAL A 120 15.75 -3.71 -3.54
CA VAL A 120 14.86 -4.20 -4.60
C VAL A 120 13.42 -3.72 -4.40
N VAL A 121 12.91 -3.72 -3.17
CA VAL A 121 11.52 -3.34 -2.88
C VAL A 121 11.21 -1.88 -3.20
N PRO A 122 12.02 -0.87 -2.84
CA PRO A 122 11.72 0.52 -3.20
C PRO A 122 11.83 0.80 -4.70
N ILE A 123 12.58 -0.03 -5.44
CA ILE A 123 12.66 0.02 -6.91
C ILE A 123 11.38 -0.52 -7.53
N ILE A 124 10.86 -1.67 -7.05
CA ILE A 124 9.70 -2.34 -7.64
C ILE A 124 8.36 -1.71 -7.20
N ALA A 125 8.27 -1.23 -5.95
CA ALA A 125 7.02 -0.77 -5.35
C ALA A 125 6.42 0.45 -6.12
N PRO A 126 5.19 0.34 -6.65
CA PRO A 126 4.60 1.37 -7.51
C PRO A 126 4.08 2.59 -6.73
N ARG A 127 3.66 2.40 -5.48
CA ARG A 127 3.13 3.45 -4.58
C ARG A 127 3.50 3.12 -3.13
N ASP A 128 3.52 4.15 -2.28
CA ASP A 128 3.84 4.04 -0.84
C ASP A 128 5.13 3.26 -0.57
N LYS A 129 6.20 3.60 -1.29
CA LYS A 129 7.49 2.88 -1.29
C LYS A 129 8.02 2.62 0.12
N LEU A 130 7.92 3.62 0.99
CA LEU A 130 8.41 3.55 2.36
C LEU A 130 7.65 2.51 3.19
N PHE A 131 6.32 2.39 3.01
CA PHE A 131 5.50 1.39 3.69
C PHE A 131 5.91 -0.04 3.30
N TRP A 132 5.93 -0.33 2.00
CA TRP A 132 6.26 -1.67 1.51
C TRP A 132 7.71 -2.07 1.79
N THR A 133 8.65 -1.12 1.69
CA THR A 133 10.06 -1.36 2.02
C THR A 133 10.22 -1.66 3.51
N PHE A 134 9.54 -0.90 4.38
CA PHE A 134 9.57 -1.13 5.82
C PHE A 134 8.98 -2.50 6.21
N CYS A 135 7.84 -2.88 5.63
CA CYS A 135 7.23 -4.19 5.86
C CYS A 135 8.14 -5.32 5.37
N ALA A 136 8.70 -5.21 4.17
CA ALA A 136 9.60 -6.21 3.63
C ALA A 136 10.90 -6.32 4.44
N PHE A 137 11.48 -5.20 4.86
CA PHE A 137 12.65 -5.14 5.73
C PHE A 137 12.37 -5.82 7.08
N THR A 138 11.27 -5.45 7.74
CA THR A 138 10.87 -6.03 9.02
C THR A 138 10.66 -7.54 8.90
N GLY A 139 9.97 -8.00 7.86
CA GLY A 139 9.78 -9.43 7.59
C GLY A 139 11.10 -10.17 7.35
N SER A 140 11.98 -9.62 6.51
CA SER A 140 13.30 -10.21 6.25
C SER A 140 14.19 -10.26 7.50
N LEU A 141 14.11 -9.24 8.36
CA LEU A 141 14.82 -9.20 9.64
C LEU A 141 14.30 -10.28 10.59
N MET A 142 12.98 -10.49 10.67
CA MET A 142 12.40 -11.57 11.49
C MET A 142 12.86 -12.95 11.01
N VAL A 143 12.93 -13.17 9.70
CA VAL A 143 13.48 -14.42 9.12
C VAL A 143 14.94 -14.58 9.49
N LEU A 144 15.76 -13.53 9.37
CA LEU A 144 17.17 -13.57 9.77
C LEU A 144 17.34 -13.94 11.24
N LEU A 145 16.61 -13.28 12.14
CA LEU A 145 16.67 -13.58 13.57
C LEU A 145 16.23 -15.02 13.88
N ALA A 146 15.20 -15.53 13.20
CA ALA A 146 14.73 -16.90 13.38
C ALA A 146 15.80 -17.91 12.94
N VAL A 147 16.41 -17.71 11.77
CA VAL A 147 17.47 -18.58 11.25
C VAL A 147 18.71 -18.54 12.14
N CYS A 148 19.13 -17.35 12.61
CA CYS A 148 20.25 -17.22 13.55
C CYS A 148 19.97 -17.95 14.87
N SER A 149 18.74 -17.88 15.39
CA SER A 149 18.37 -18.59 16.62
C SER A 149 18.39 -20.11 16.43
N LEU A 150 17.91 -20.61 15.29
CA LEU A 150 17.96 -22.04 14.95
C LEU A 150 19.41 -22.52 14.78
N TYR A 151 20.25 -21.72 14.11
CA TYR A 151 21.67 -22.02 13.89
C TYR A 151 22.46 -22.10 15.22
N THR A 152 22.17 -21.21 16.16
CA THR A 152 22.82 -21.18 17.48
C THR A 152 22.19 -22.13 18.50
N HIS A 153 21.13 -22.85 18.13
CA HIS A 153 20.29 -23.65 19.04
C HIS A 153 19.79 -22.86 20.27
N GLY A 154 19.59 -21.56 20.10
CA GLY A 154 19.16 -20.64 21.16
C GLY A 154 17.64 -20.45 21.20
N THR A 155 17.12 -20.08 22.37
CA THR A 155 15.71 -19.69 22.58
C THR A 155 15.50 -18.17 22.61
N TRP A 156 16.54 -17.40 22.24
CA TRP A 156 16.54 -15.94 22.33
C TRP A 156 15.74 -15.24 21.21
N PHE A 157 15.30 -15.99 20.17
CA PHE A 157 14.51 -15.45 19.06
C PHE A 157 13.36 -14.57 19.50
N LEU A 158 12.51 -15.04 20.42
CA LEU A 158 11.30 -14.32 20.82
C LEU A 158 11.61 -12.97 21.48
N ILE A 159 12.71 -12.89 22.23
CA ILE A 159 13.16 -11.66 22.87
C ILE A 159 13.70 -10.70 21.81
N ALA A 160 14.57 -11.18 20.91
CA ALA A 160 15.14 -10.36 19.86
C ALA A 160 14.08 -9.88 18.84
N ALA A 161 13.12 -10.74 18.49
CA ALA A 161 12.02 -10.41 17.59
C ALA A 161 11.11 -9.33 18.19
N SER A 162 10.64 -9.52 19.42
CA SER A 162 9.78 -8.56 20.12
C SER A 162 10.49 -7.22 20.34
N ALA A 163 11.75 -7.23 20.75
CA ALA A 163 12.55 -6.01 20.92
C ALA A 163 12.78 -5.26 19.59
N SER A 164 13.09 -5.99 18.51
CA SER A 164 13.29 -5.38 17.19
C SER A 164 11.99 -4.80 16.63
N LEU A 165 10.85 -5.48 16.82
CA LEU A 165 9.54 -4.97 16.42
C LEU A 165 9.18 -3.68 17.16
N PHE A 166 9.38 -3.65 18.49
CA PHE A 166 9.17 -2.44 19.27
C PHE A 166 10.09 -1.30 18.82
N GLY A 167 11.40 -1.54 18.70
CA GLY A 167 12.36 -0.53 18.26
C GLY A 167 12.04 0.05 16.87
N LEU A 168 11.65 -0.81 15.93
CA LEU A 168 11.25 -0.39 14.60
C LEU A 168 9.92 0.39 14.61
N SER A 169 8.95 -0.02 15.44
CA SER A 169 7.67 0.67 15.56
C SER A 169 7.84 2.10 16.05
N VAL A 170 8.56 2.31 17.16
CA VAL A 170 8.76 3.64 17.76
C VAL A 170 9.35 4.64 16.75
N VAL A 171 10.29 4.17 15.92
CA VAL A 171 10.98 5.03 14.95
C VAL A 171 10.13 5.26 13.69
N PHE A 172 9.54 4.21 13.12
CA PHE A 172 8.97 4.28 11.77
C PHE A 172 7.44 4.38 11.73
N LEU A 173 6.72 3.91 12.74
CA LEU A 173 5.25 3.95 12.79
C LEU A 173 4.64 5.35 12.60
N PRO A 174 5.17 6.46 13.16
CA PRO A 174 4.61 7.80 12.93
C PRO A 174 4.68 8.25 11.45
N PHE A 175 5.61 7.70 10.68
CA PHE A 175 5.74 7.95 9.24
C PHE A 175 4.86 7.00 8.42
N VAL A 176 4.86 5.72 8.80
CA VAL A 176 4.14 4.62 8.13
C VAL A 176 2.62 4.77 8.22
N ILE A 177 2.09 5.35 9.31
CA ILE A 177 0.65 5.57 9.49
C ILE A 177 0.04 6.59 8.50
N LYS A 178 0.87 7.38 7.80
CA LYS A 178 0.44 8.29 6.75
C LYS A 178 0.35 7.62 5.37
N ALA A 179 0.78 6.37 5.24
CA ALA A 179 0.67 5.64 3.99
C ALA A 179 -0.80 5.33 3.66
N LYS A 180 -1.19 5.43 2.39
CA LYS A 180 -2.56 5.15 1.93
C LYS A 180 -3.17 3.82 2.42
N PRO A 181 -2.45 2.68 2.45
CA PRO A 181 -3.01 1.44 2.96
C PRO A 181 -3.43 1.55 4.43
N LEU A 182 -2.61 2.17 5.29
CA LEU A 182 -2.94 2.36 6.70
C LEU A 182 -3.91 3.50 6.93
N GLU A 183 -3.89 4.54 6.10
CA GLU A 183 -4.79 5.68 6.24
C GLU A 183 -6.25 5.26 6.13
N LYS A 184 -6.59 4.35 5.21
CA LYS A 184 -7.92 3.73 5.13
C LYS A 184 -8.29 2.95 6.40
N LEU A 185 -7.34 2.23 6.98
CA LEU A 185 -7.55 1.53 8.25
C LEU A 185 -7.66 2.49 9.44
N VAL A 186 -7.23 3.75 9.32
CA VAL A 186 -7.18 4.73 10.42
C VAL A 186 -8.18 5.88 10.22
N GLU A 187 -9.00 5.80 9.17
CA GLU A 187 -9.94 6.85 8.78
C GLU A 187 -10.92 7.19 9.92
N GLY A 188 -11.03 8.48 10.26
CA GLY A 188 -11.83 8.96 11.40
C GLY A 188 -11.17 8.91 12.78
N ARG A 189 -9.96 8.36 12.92
CA ARG A 189 -9.24 8.24 14.20
C ARG A 189 -8.07 9.21 14.36
N LYS A 190 -7.69 9.49 15.63
CA LYS A 190 -6.53 10.35 15.92
C LYS A 190 -5.26 9.51 15.71
N LYS A 191 -4.50 9.80 14.64
CA LYS A 191 -3.26 9.07 14.26
C LYS A 191 -2.28 8.93 15.45
N SER A 192 -2.11 9.98 16.25
CA SER A 192 -1.22 9.97 17.42
C SER A 192 -1.62 8.99 18.53
N SER A 193 -2.92 8.78 18.77
CA SER A 193 -3.37 7.84 19.81
C SER A 193 -3.07 6.40 19.37
N ILE A 194 -3.28 6.08 18.09
CA ILE A 194 -2.98 4.75 17.53
C ILE A 194 -1.48 4.44 17.55
N VAL A 195 -0.62 5.40 17.23
CA VAL A 195 0.85 5.19 17.29
C VAL A 195 1.27 4.85 18.72
N LEU A 196 0.90 5.70 19.68
CA LEU A 196 1.23 5.50 21.10
C LEU A 196 0.73 4.15 21.64
N ALA A 197 -0.47 3.80 21.23
CA ALA A 197 -1.12 2.56 21.55
C ALA A 197 -0.40 1.31 21.02
N VAL A 198 -0.06 1.29 19.73
CA VAL A 198 0.67 0.18 19.12
C VAL A 198 2.03 0.03 19.77
N ASP A 199 2.72 1.14 20.03
CA ASP A 199 4.00 1.13 20.73
C ASP A 199 3.88 0.59 22.16
N ALA A 200 2.81 0.93 22.90
CA ALA A 200 2.54 0.39 24.23
C ALA A 200 2.28 -1.14 24.21
N ILE A 201 1.55 -1.64 23.20
CA ILE A 201 1.33 -3.09 23.02
C ILE A 201 2.66 -3.79 22.76
N LEU A 202 3.47 -3.28 21.83
CA LEU A 202 4.75 -3.88 21.46
C LEU A 202 5.75 -3.84 22.60
N PHE A 203 5.79 -2.74 23.36
CA PHE A 203 6.60 -2.62 24.57
C PHE A 203 6.22 -3.68 25.61
N GLY A 204 4.92 -3.83 25.88
CA GLY A 204 4.47 -4.83 26.83
C GLY A 204 4.74 -6.26 26.35
N ASN A 205 4.61 -6.54 25.05
CA ASN A 205 4.99 -7.83 24.46
C ASN A 205 6.48 -8.13 24.69
N MET A 206 7.36 -7.16 24.43
CA MET A 206 8.79 -7.27 24.71
C MET A 206 9.06 -7.56 26.20
N MET A 207 8.42 -6.82 27.10
CA MET A 207 8.55 -7.02 28.55
C MET A 207 8.07 -8.40 29.00
N SER A 208 6.98 -8.91 28.43
CA SER A 208 6.50 -10.27 28.71
C SER A 208 7.48 -11.34 28.24
N MET A 209 8.09 -11.18 27.06
CA MET A 209 9.10 -12.14 26.55
C MET A 209 10.37 -12.16 27.41
N ILE A 210 10.83 -11.00 27.90
CA ILE A 210 11.95 -10.91 28.84
C ILE A 210 11.60 -11.59 30.18
N SER A 211 10.40 -11.34 30.69
CA SER A 211 9.94 -11.91 31.96
C SER A 211 9.85 -13.44 31.93
N LEU A 212 9.40 -14.01 30.80
CA LEU A 212 9.35 -15.46 30.58
C LEU A 212 10.74 -16.09 30.59
N ASN A 213 11.74 -15.39 30.05
CA ASN A 213 13.12 -15.88 30.01
C ASN A 213 13.75 -15.96 31.41
N ILE A 214 13.48 -14.96 32.26
CA ILE A 214 13.94 -14.91 33.65
C ILE A 214 13.14 -15.89 34.54
N LYS A 215 12.11 -16.57 34.00
CA LYS A 215 11.19 -17.49 34.71
C LYS A 215 10.53 -16.85 35.95
N SER A 216 10.36 -15.53 35.96
CA SER A 216 9.70 -14.83 37.06
C SER A 216 8.19 -14.78 36.83
N PHE A 217 7.46 -15.66 37.52
CA PHE A 217 5.99 -15.75 37.41
C PHE A 217 5.29 -14.41 37.71
N PHE A 218 5.75 -13.70 38.75
CA PHE A 218 5.17 -12.42 39.15
C PHE A 218 5.36 -11.35 38.06
N LEU A 219 6.57 -11.25 37.49
CA LEU A 219 6.88 -10.27 36.45
C LEU A 219 6.12 -10.58 35.13
N THR A 220 5.96 -11.87 34.81
CA THR A 220 5.16 -12.29 33.65
C THR A 220 3.68 -11.93 33.80
N ALA A 221 3.10 -12.13 34.98
CA ALA A 221 1.70 -11.81 35.23
C ALA A 221 1.44 -10.30 35.15
N VAL A 222 2.32 -9.49 35.74
CA VAL A 222 2.21 -8.02 35.73
C VAL A 222 2.36 -7.46 34.33
N THR A 223 3.35 -7.91 33.55
CA THR A 223 3.57 -7.42 32.19
C THR A 223 2.46 -7.84 31.23
N ALA A 224 1.94 -9.07 31.36
CA ALA A 224 0.79 -9.52 30.61
C ALA A 224 -0.48 -8.71 30.95
N LEU A 225 -0.74 -8.43 32.23
CA LEU A 225 -1.86 -7.58 32.64
C LEU A 225 -1.74 -6.15 32.08
N LEU A 226 -0.54 -5.56 32.06
CA LEU A 226 -0.29 -4.25 31.45
C LEU A 226 -0.53 -4.25 29.94
N THR A 227 -0.15 -5.31 29.22
CA THR A 227 -0.47 -5.44 27.78
C THR A 227 -1.96 -5.53 27.53
N ILE A 228 -2.69 -6.33 28.32
CA ILE A 228 -4.13 -6.51 28.21
C ILE A 228 -4.84 -5.19 28.54
N ALA A 229 -4.39 -4.47 29.57
CA ALA A 229 -4.91 -3.14 29.92
C ALA A 229 -4.66 -2.12 28.80
N ALA A 230 -3.47 -2.11 28.18
CA ALA A 230 -3.16 -1.24 27.04
C ALA A 230 -4.06 -1.55 25.82
N ILE A 231 -4.27 -2.84 25.52
CA ILE A 231 -5.21 -3.30 24.48
C ILE A 231 -6.65 -2.89 24.81
N GLY A 232 -7.04 -2.99 26.08
CA GLY A 232 -8.37 -2.60 26.58
C GLY A 232 -8.62 -1.09 26.48
N LEU A 233 -7.64 -0.27 26.85
CA LEU A 233 -7.71 1.19 26.71
C LEU A 233 -7.79 1.61 25.24
N LEU A 234 -7.06 0.93 24.38
CA LEU A 234 -7.16 1.07 22.94
C LEU A 234 -8.55 0.75 22.41
N ALA A 235 -9.08 -0.42 22.76
CA ALA A 235 -10.41 -0.84 22.37
C ALA A 235 -11.47 0.15 22.90
N PHE A 236 -11.30 0.63 24.13
CA PHE A 236 -12.18 1.63 24.73
C PHE A 236 -12.11 2.98 24.02
N GLU A 237 -10.92 3.47 23.67
CA GLU A 237 -10.74 4.72 22.93
C GLU A 237 -11.29 4.61 21.49
N ILE A 238 -11.15 3.42 20.88
CA ILE A 238 -11.76 3.07 19.58
C ILE A 238 -13.29 3.09 19.67
N ILE A 239 -13.88 2.48 20.71
CA ILE A 239 -15.35 2.39 20.89
C ILE A 239 -15.95 3.74 21.27
N ARG A 240 -15.29 4.51 22.15
CA ARG A 240 -15.79 5.82 22.62
C ARG A 240 -15.91 6.80 21.46
N LYS A 241 -14.92 6.86 20.58
CA LYS A 241 -14.91 7.81 19.46
C LYS A 241 -15.88 7.44 18.32
N GLY A 242 -16.30 6.17 18.25
CA GLY A 242 -17.38 5.73 17.35
C GLY A 242 -18.78 6.10 17.84
N ARG A 243 -18.92 6.54 19.09
CA ARG A 243 -20.20 6.94 19.73
C ARG A 243 -20.44 8.46 19.69
N ASP A 244 -19.41 9.25 19.38
CA ASP A 244 -19.45 10.72 19.25
C ASP A 244 -19.64 11.18 17.78
N LYS A 245 -19.97 10.26 16.87
CA LYS A 245 -20.37 10.53 15.46
C LYS A 245 -21.82 10.10 15.26
#